data_AF-A0A7Y0SK63-F1
#
_entry.id   AF-A0A7Y0SK63-F1
#
_cell.length_a   1.000
_cell.length_b   1.000
_cell.length_c   1.000
_cell.angle_alpha   90.00
_cell.angle_beta   90.00
_cell.angle_gamma   90.00
#
_symmetry.space_group_name_H-M   'P 1'
#
loop_
_entity.id
_entity.type
_entity.pdbx_description
1 polymer ?
#
loop_
_entity_poly.entity_id
_entity_poly.type
_entity_poly.pdbx_seq_one_letter_code
_entity_poly.pdbx_strand_id
1 'polypeptide(L)' 'ARQVAWWINGKKDEGLRPSHIDAYHDPVTKTYLQLYTAYQEACDRAGLVDFAEILLRAHELLRDNKFVREHYQARF' A
#
# COMPACT_ATOMS: atom_id res chain seq x y z
N ALA A 1 11.33 15.15 1.79
CA ALA A 1 10.76 14.05 2.59
C ALA A 1 9.23 14.08 2.65
N ARG A 2 8.58 15.18 3.11
CA ARG A 2 7.13 15.24 3.30
C ARG A 2 6.27 14.98 2.04
N GLN A 3 6.68 15.51 0.88
CA GLN A 3 5.95 15.32 -0.38
C GLN A 3 5.86 13.85 -0.81
N VAL A 4 6.97 13.11 -0.68
CA VAL A 4 7.02 11.68 -1.00
C VAL A 4 6.14 10.88 -0.04
N ALA A 5 6.21 11.16 1.26
CA ALA A 5 5.37 10.48 2.25
C ALA A 5 3.87 10.71 1.98
N TRP A 6 3.47 11.94 1.64
CA TRP A 6 2.09 12.25 1.27
C TRP A 6 1.65 11.52 0.01
N TRP A 7 2.53 11.47 -1.00
CA TRP A 7 2.25 10.74 -2.23
C TRP A 7 2.09 9.24 -2.00
N ILE A 8 2.98 8.62 -1.20
CA ILE A 8 2.89 7.21 -0.83
C ILE A 8 1.57 6.93 -0.09
N ASN A 9 1.24 7.75 0.90
CA ASN A 9 -0.01 7.60 1.65
C ASN A 9 -1.23 7.71 0.74
N GLY A 10 -1.27 8.72 -0.15
CA GLY A 10 -2.35 8.85 -1.12
C GLY A 10 -2.50 7.64 -2.04
N LYS A 11 -1.39 7.02 -2.45
CA LYS A 11 -1.43 5.78 -3.25
C LYS A 11 -1.93 4.58 -2.45
N LYS A 12 -1.56 4.47 -1.17
CA LYS A 12 -2.08 3.43 -0.27
C LYS A 12 -3.59 3.61 -0.01
N ASP A 13 -4.06 4.85 0.18
CA ASP A 13 -5.48 5.16 0.38
C ASP A 13 -6.33 4.81 -0.86
N GLU A 14 -5.76 4.96 -2.07
CA GLU A 14 -6.35 4.49 -3.34
C GLU A 14 -6.26 2.97 -3.53
N GLY A 15 -5.61 2.23 -2.62
CA GLY A 15 -5.39 0.79 -2.73
C GLY A 15 -4.29 0.38 -3.74
N LEU A 16 -3.42 1.31 -4.12
CA LEU A 16 -2.37 1.07 -5.10
C LEU A 16 -1.05 0.64 -4.43
N ARG A 17 -0.60 -0.55 -4.82
CA ARG A 17 0.76 -1.04 -4.56
C ARG A 17 1.72 -0.49 -5.62
N PRO A 18 3.05 -0.47 -5.36
CA PRO A 18 4.01 -0.03 -6.37
C PRO A 18 3.83 -0.73 -7.72
N SER A 19 3.50 -2.02 -7.71
CA SER A 19 3.20 -2.82 -8.90
C SER A 19 1.95 -2.39 -9.69
N HIS A 20 1.04 -1.62 -9.09
CA HIS A 20 -0.18 -1.12 -9.75
C HIS A 20 0.03 0.24 -10.42
N ILE A 21 1.19 0.87 -10.26
CA ILE A 21 1.44 2.25 -10.71
C ILE A 21 2.31 2.21 -11.96
N ASP A 22 1.78 2.75 -13.07
CA ASP A 22 2.56 3.02 -14.28
C ASP A 22 3.05 4.48 -14.26
N ALA A 23 4.36 4.66 -14.29
CA ALA A 23 4.98 5.98 -14.35
C ALA A 23 5.01 6.59 -15.76
N TYR A 24 4.70 5.79 -16.79
CA TYR A 24 4.76 6.16 -18.20
C TYR A 24 6.05 6.95 -18.51
N HIS A 25 5.90 8.19 -18.98
CA HIS A 25 6.99 9.08 -19.34
C HIS A 25 7.19 10.23 -18.33
N ASP A 26 6.58 10.15 -17.14
CA ASP A 26 6.74 11.18 -16.10
C ASP A 26 7.95 10.86 -15.19
N PRO A 27 9.04 11.63 -15.27
CA PRO A 27 10.24 11.38 -14.47
C PRO A 27 10.01 11.53 -12.96
N VAL A 28 9.05 12.38 -12.56
CA VAL A 28 8.74 12.61 -11.15
C VAL A 28 8.04 11.38 -10.57
N THR A 29 6.98 10.90 -11.22
CA THR A 29 6.28 9.68 -10.81
C THR A 29 7.23 8.48 -10.80
N LYS A 30 8.13 8.36 -11.77
CA LYS A 30 9.13 7.28 -11.78
C LYS A 30 10.02 7.30 -10.54
N THR A 31 10.48 8.49 -10.13
CA THR A 31 11.31 8.66 -8.93
C THR A 31 10.50 8.32 -7.67
N TYR A 32 9.25 8.77 -7.58
CA TYR A 32 8.39 8.49 -6.43
C TYR A 32 8.02 7.02 -6.33
N LEU A 33 7.81 6.34 -7.46
CA LEU A 33 7.58 4.90 -7.53
C LEU A 33 8.79 4.11 -7.01
N GLN A 34 10.01 4.50 -7.39
CA GLN A 34 11.24 3.89 -6.87
C GLN A 34 11.35 4.06 -5.35
N LEU A 35 11.07 5.27 -4.84
CA LEU A 35 11.07 5.55 -3.40
C LEU A 35 10.00 4.75 -2.66
N TYR A 36 8.79 4.64 -3.20
CA TYR A 36 7.72 3.84 -2.61
C TYR A 36 8.12 2.37 -2.56
N THR A 37 8.66 1.81 -3.66
CA THR A 37 9.12 0.43 -3.70
C THR A 37 10.16 0.15 -2.61
N ALA A 38 11.21 0.97 -2.55
CA ALA A 38 12.28 0.80 -1.55
C ALA A 38 11.77 0.98 -0.10
N TYR A 39 10.88 1.94 0.13
CA TYR A 39 10.25 2.16 1.43
C TYR A 39 9.41 0.95 1.86
N GLN A 40 8.54 0.45 0.98
CA GLN A 40 7.67 -0.70 1.26
C GLN A 40 8.50 -1.94 1.59
N GLU A 41 9.54 -2.24 0.80
CA GLU A 41 10.44 -3.36 1.08
C GLU A 41 11.17 -3.22 2.41
N ALA A 42 11.58 -2.01 2.78
CA ALA A 42 12.23 -1.76 4.07
C ALA A 42 11.25 -1.99 5.23
N CYS A 43 10.02 -1.50 5.12
CA CYS A 43 8.96 -1.77 6.09
C CYS A 43 8.66 -3.26 6.20
N ASP A 44 8.50 -3.96 5.08
CA ASP A 44 8.18 -5.38 5.05
C ASP A 44 9.30 -6.23 5.68
N ARG A 45 10.58 -5.92 5.39
CA ARG A 45 11.73 -6.59 6.02
C ARG A 45 11.82 -6.34 7.51
N ALA A 46 11.46 -5.15 7.97
CA ALA A 46 11.53 -4.76 9.37
C ALA A 46 10.25 -5.10 10.18
N GLY A 47 9.20 -5.61 9.52
CA GLY A 47 7.90 -5.83 10.15
C GLY A 47 7.18 -4.55 10.58
N LEU A 48 7.45 -3.43 9.89
CA LEU A 48 6.85 -2.12 10.20
C LEU A 48 5.59 -1.89 9.38
N VAL A 49 4.60 -1.24 10.00
CA VAL A 49 3.30 -0.93 9.39
C VAL A 49 2.95 0.52 9.73
N ASP A 50 2.75 1.35 8.70
CA ASP A 50 2.21 2.72 8.86
C ASP A 50 0.67 2.71 8.84
N PHE A 51 0.04 3.84 9.19
CA PHE A 51 -1.42 3.89 9.32
C PHE A 51 -2.17 3.52 8.03
N ALA A 52 -1.70 3.99 6.87
CA ALA A 52 -2.34 3.66 5.58
C ALA A 52 -2.14 2.18 5.23
N GLU A 53 -0.99 1.60 5.61
CA GLU A 53 -0.71 0.16 5.44
C GLU A 53 -1.67 -0.73 6.22
N ILE A 54 -2.14 -0.31 7.41
CA ILE A 54 -3.11 -1.09 8.20
C ILE A 54 -4.39 -1.31 7.41
N LEU A 55 -4.96 -0.24 6.85
CA LEU A 55 -6.22 -0.31 6.11
C LEU A 55 -6.05 -1.12 4.82
N LEU A 56 -4.98 -0.87 4.07
CA LEU A 56 -4.74 -1.57 2.82
C LEU A 56 -4.50 -3.07 3.03
N ARG A 57 -3.68 -3.45 4.01
CA ARG A 57 -3.47 -4.88 4.33
C ARG A 57 -4.73 -5.56 4.86
N ALA A 58 -5.54 -4.87 5.67
CA ALA A 58 -6.82 -5.41 6.12
C ALA A 58 -7.76 -5.66 4.93
N HIS A 59 -7.86 -4.71 4.00
CA HIS A 59 -8.63 -4.88 2.77
C HIS A 59 -8.11 -6.06 1.92
N GLU A 60 -6.80 -6.14 1.67
CA GLU A 60 -6.19 -7.23 0.90
C GLU A 60 -6.44 -8.60 1.56
N LEU A 61 -6.30 -8.68 2.90
CA LEU A 61 -6.59 -9.90 3.66
C LEU A 61 -8.04 -10.36 3.45
N LEU A 62 -9.02 -9.45 3.55
CA LEU A 62 -10.43 -9.77 3.37
C LEU A 62 -10.78 -10.07 1.90
N ARG A 63 -10.11 -9.42 0.95
CA ARG A 63 -10.29 -9.70 -0.49
C ARG A 63 -9.82 -11.11 -0.82
N ASP A 64 -8.62 -11.47 -0.38
CA ASP A 64 -7.90 -12.66 -0.83
C ASP A 64 -8.15 -13.89 0.07
N ASN A 65 -8.68 -13.71 1.29
CA ASN A 65 -9.04 -14.79 2.19
C ASN A 65 -10.54 -14.84 2.49
N LYS A 66 -11.26 -15.70 1.74
CA LYS A 66 -12.71 -15.89 1.88
C LYS A 66 -13.12 -16.28 3.31
N PHE A 67 -12.37 -17.18 3.96
CA PHE A 67 -12.70 -17.65 5.31
C PHE A 67 -12.63 -16.50 6.33
N VAL A 68 -11.56 -15.72 6.31
CA VAL A 68 -11.41 -14.56 7.20
C VAL A 68 -12.50 -13.52 6.90
N ARG A 69 -12.78 -13.25 5.62
CA ARG A 69 -13.85 -12.33 5.23
C ARG A 69 -15.21 -12.77 5.77
N GLU A 70 -15.60 -14.02 5.56
CA GLU A 70 -16.89 -14.54 6.00
C GLU A 70 -17.02 -14.54 7.52
N HIS A 71 -15.93 -14.85 8.25
CA HIS A 71 -15.92 -14.75 9.71
C HIS A 71 -16.24 -13.33 10.20
N TYR A 72 -15.63 -12.30 9.62
CA TYR A 72 -15.86 -10.91 10.02
C TYR A 72 -17.23 -10.38 9.54
N GLN A 73 -17.67 -10.72 8.32
CA GLN A 73 -18.99 -10.35 7.80
C GLN A 73 -20.16 -10.98 8.56
N ALA A 74 -19.97 -12.15 9.17
CA ALA A 74 -20.99 -12.77 10.00
C ALA A 74 -21.16 -12.08 11.37
N ARG A 75 -20.15 -11.32 11.80
CA ARG A 75 -20.09 -10.70 13.13
C ARG A 75 -20.45 -9.21 13.12
N PHE A 76 -20.17 -8.50 12.03
CA PHE A 76 -20.32 -7.05 11.88
C PHE A 76 -21.08 -6.73 10.60
#